data_AF-K2DTM7-F1
#
_entry.id   AF-K2DTM7-F1
#
_cell.length_a   1.000
_cell.length_b   1.000
_cell.length_c   1.000
_cell.angle_alpha   90.00
_cell.angle_beta   90.00
_cell.angle_gamma   90.00
#
_symmetry.space_group_name_H-M   'P 1'
#
loop_
_entity.id
_entity.type
_entity.pdbx_description
1 polymer ?
#
loop_
_entity_poly.entity_id
_entity_poly.type
_entity_poly.pdbx_seq_one_letter_code
_entity_poly.pdbx_strand_id
1 'polypeptide(L)'
;MHLVFLLPVILFFLLWEITQTGKKFHFLKDICLGLLLGTLISSFYLIPAAYYNQSTKIHQETGFYDLYKRNFININQLLYSRWGYSPIVNNAKNGEISFQLGIAQWISTAALLFLIILRKLSQKNLSLSFYILISFAISIFLMLDFSAFIWKPLVRIVAVDFPFRFLLPATFIASVCAGIVLANANKGWQSFILISLTLVALYTNRNHLNVNQYTNFPISTYLELETEITTNTFNEYLPLQADTKLLGKPWNEVQGEKLSVSNLKRATNLLSFDLNAAKETTASSGQFYFPGQTLYLDNKVVDFSIDKEGRISFKVPEGTHTVMIKYQETPLIKLSKSLTIIGIFLMIFLLFKASKFSKRKF
;
A
#
# COMPACT_ATOMS: atom_id res chain seq x y z
N MET A 1 -1.37 2.62 -2.31
CA MET A 1 -0.20 3.38 -1.76
C MET A 1 1.11 3.19 -2.53
N HIS A 2 1.35 2.07 -3.23
CA HIS A 2 2.66 1.84 -3.91
C HIS A 2 3.05 2.85 -5.00
N LEU A 3 2.07 3.52 -5.63
CA LEU A 3 2.32 4.50 -6.69
C LEU A 3 3.23 5.65 -6.23
N VAL A 4 3.13 6.07 -4.96
CA VAL A 4 3.94 7.16 -4.39
C VAL A 4 5.43 6.83 -4.48
N PHE A 5 5.80 5.56 -4.27
CA PHE A 5 7.20 5.14 -4.34
C PHE A 5 7.72 5.12 -5.77
N LEU A 6 6.87 4.92 -6.77
CA LEU A 6 7.27 4.96 -8.19
C LEU A 6 7.30 6.40 -8.77
N LEU A 7 6.87 7.41 -8.01
CA LEU A 7 6.82 8.80 -8.48
C LEU A 7 8.15 9.31 -9.03
N PRO A 8 9.33 9.08 -8.41
CA PRO A 8 10.60 9.52 -8.99
C PRO A 8 10.78 8.94 -10.40
N VAL A 9 10.55 7.64 -10.58
CA VAL A 9 10.72 6.95 -11.87
C VAL A 9 9.81 7.56 -12.91
N ILE A 10 8.51 7.66 -12.60
CA ILE A 10 7.50 8.17 -13.52
C ILE A 10 7.80 9.62 -13.86
N LEU A 11 8.05 10.47 -12.86
CA LEU A 11 8.30 11.90 -13.05
C LEU A 11 9.52 12.15 -13.93
N PHE A 12 10.68 11.55 -13.62
CA PHE A 12 11.91 11.79 -14.38
C PHE A 12 11.84 11.19 -15.78
N PHE A 13 11.15 10.06 -15.97
CA PHE A 13 10.90 9.53 -17.32
C PHE A 13 10.01 10.46 -18.15
N LEU A 14 8.91 10.96 -17.58
CA LEU A 14 8.02 11.90 -18.28
C LEU A 14 8.74 13.23 -18.58
N LEU A 15 9.55 13.74 -17.65
CA LEU A 15 10.36 14.93 -17.88
C LEU A 15 11.34 14.72 -19.04
N TRP A 16 12.01 13.57 -19.10
CA TRP A 16 12.87 13.23 -20.23
C TRP A 16 12.09 13.22 -21.54
N GLU A 17 10.96 12.50 -21.64
CA GLU A 17 10.14 12.46 -22.86
C GLU A 17 9.67 13.86 -23.31
N ILE A 18 9.29 14.75 -22.37
CA ILE A 18 8.91 16.15 -22.69
C ILE A 18 10.07 16.90 -23.36
N THR A 19 11.31 16.64 -22.95
CA THR A 19 12.48 17.29 -23.58
C THR A 19 12.78 16.75 -24.97
N GLN A 20 12.40 15.51 -25.26
CA GLN A 20 12.66 14.86 -26.55
C GLN A 20 11.55 15.10 -27.57
N THR A 21 10.30 15.28 -27.14
CA THR A 21 9.15 15.41 -28.05
C THR A 21 9.04 16.81 -28.66
N GLY A 22 8.87 16.87 -29.99
CA GLY A 22 8.49 18.09 -30.70
C GLY A 22 7.01 18.47 -30.52
N LYS A 23 6.17 17.58 -29.98
CA LYS A 23 4.71 17.76 -29.85
C LYS A 23 4.27 17.83 -28.38
N LYS A 24 4.89 18.72 -27.62
CA LYS A 24 4.71 18.85 -26.15
C LYS A 24 3.25 18.90 -25.71
N PHE A 25 2.42 19.68 -26.40
CA PHE A 25 0.99 19.79 -26.06
C PHE A 25 0.25 18.46 -26.16
N HIS A 26 0.46 17.70 -27.25
CA HIS A 26 -0.19 16.40 -27.43
C HIS A 26 0.29 15.40 -26.38
N PHE A 27 1.59 15.39 -26.09
CA PHE A 27 2.17 14.53 -25.07
C PHE A 27 1.59 14.83 -23.66
N LEU A 28 1.51 16.11 -23.27
CA LEU A 28 0.91 16.50 -21.99
C LEU A 28 -0.58 16.14 -21.92
N LYS A 29 -1.32 16.33 -23.03
CA LYS A 29 -2.72 15.90 -23.12
C LYS A 29 -2.83 14.39 -22.90
N ASP A 30 -2.00 13.59 -23.54
CA ASP A 30 -2.02 12.13 -23.41
C ASP A 30 -1.66 11.68 -21.99
N ILE A 31 -0.69 12.33 -21.33
CA ILE A 31 -0.41 12.09 -19.89
C ILE A 31 -1.65 12.40 -19.05
N CYS A 32 -2.25 13.58 -19.21
CA CYS A 32 -3.41 13.98 -18.42
C CYS A 32 -4.58 13.01 -18.61
N LEU A 33 -4.83 12.58 -19.85
CA LEU A 33 -5.85 11.56 -20.15
C LEU A 33 -5.49 10.20 -19.54
N GLY A 34 -4.23 9.80 -19.56
CA GLY A 34 -3.75 8.58 -18.93
C GLY A 34 -3.90 8.60 -17.41
N LEU A 35 -3.55 9.72 -16.76
CA LEU A 35 -3.73 9.91 -15.31
C LEU A 35 -5.22 9.92 -14.94
N LEU A 36 -6.06 10.59 -15.73
CA LEU A 36 -7.51 10.59 -15.54
C LEU A 36 -8.07 9.18 -15.65
N LEU A 37 -7.69 8.43 -16.69
CA LEU A 37 -8.12 7.04 -16.89
C LEU A 37 -7.65 6.13 -15.74
N GLY A 38 -6.39 6.26 -15.32
CA GLY A 38 -5.85 5.51 -14.18
C GLY A 38 -6.59 5.82 -12.88
N THR A 39 -6.94 7.08 -12.66
CA THR A 39 -7.76 7.52 -11.51
C THR A 39 -9.18 6.97 -11.57
N LEU A 40 -9.82 6.98 -12.74
CA LEU A 40 -11.14 6.39 -12.95
C LEU A 40 -11.12 4.89 -12.63
N ILE A 41 -10.21 4.13 -13.22
CA ILE A 41 -10.09 2.68 -12.96
C ILE A 41 -9.82 2.41 -11.47
N SER A 42 -8.98 3.23 -10.84
CA SER A 42 -8.63 3.07 -9.41
C SER A 42 -9.64 3.70 -8.44
N SER A 43 -10.76 4.26 -8.92
CA SER A 43 -11.70 5.04 -8.11
C SER A 43 -12.34 4.24 -6.97
N PHE A 44 -12.62 2.95 -7.17
CA PHE A 44 -13.15 2.04 -6.14
C PHE A 44 -12.33 2.02 -4.85
N TYR A 45 -11.03 2.31 -4.94
CA TYR A 45 -10.10 2.37 -3.81
C TYR A 45 -9.73 3.80 -3.47
N LEU A 46 -9.33 4.61 -4.46
CA LEU A 46 -8.78 5.95 -4.21
C LEU A 46 -9.80 6.90 -3.56
N ILE A 47 -11.06 6.89 -4.02
CA ILE A 47 -12.09 7.79 -3.50
C ILE A 47 -12.49 7.38 -2.08
N PRO A 48 -12.86 6.11 -1.79
CA PRO A 48 -13.16 5.70 -0.42
C PRO A 48 -11.97 5.87 0.53
N ALA A 49 -10.75 5.53 0.11
CA ALA A 49 -9.57 5.72 0.95
C ALA A 49 -9.36 7.21 1.29
N ALA A 50 -9.39 8.10 0.30
CA ALA A 50 -9.24 9.53 0.54
C ALA A 50 -10.33 10.10 1.46
N TYR A 51 -11.59 9.65 1.29
CA TYR A 51 -12.71 10.16 2.07
C TYR A 51 -12.79 9.57 3.48
N TYR A 52 -12.54 8.28 3.67
CA TYR A 52 -12.71 7.60 4.95
C TYR A 52 -11.46 7.59 5.84
N ASN A 53 -10.27 7.91 5.31
CA ASN A 53 -9.07 8.02 6.13
C ASN A 53 -9.25 9.01 7.30
N GLN A 54 -9.99 10.11 7.10
CA GLN A 54 -10.30 11.08 8.15
C GLN A 54 -11.20 10.52 9.27
N SER A 55 -11.94 9.44 8.99
CA SER A 55 -12.77 8.72 9.97
C SER A 55 -11.99 7.64 10.72
N THR A 56 -10.68 7.53 10.47
CA THR A 56 -9.79 6.54 11.10
C THR A 56 -8.66 7.22 11.88
N LYS A 57 -7.89 6.43 12.61
CA LYS A 57 -6.74 6.89 13.40
C LYS A 57 -5.43 7.03 12.61
N ILE A 58 -5.47 6.93 11.28
CA ILE A 58 -4.27 6.81 10.43
C ILE A 58 -3.32 7.99 10.48
N HIS A 59 -3.84 9.17 10.79
CA HIS A 59 -3.07 10.41 10.93
C HIS A 59 -2.88 10.85 12.40
N GLN A 60 -3.18 10.00 13.39
CA GLN A 60 -2.80 10.29 14.77
C GLN A 60 -1.28 10.33 14.87
N GLU A 61 -0.73 11.33 15.58
CA GLU A 61 0.71 11.60 15.69
C GLU A 61 1.46 10.57 16.56
N THR A 62 1.06 9.30 16.53
CA THR A 62 1.69 8.19 17.23
C THR A 62 1.59 6.92 16.37
N GLY A 63 2.49 5.94 16.59
CA GLY A 63 2.45 4.67 15.87
C GLY A 63 2.79 4.80 14.38
N PHE A 64 1.79 4.62 13.51
CA PHE A 64 1.96 4.60 12.05
C PHE A 64 2.55 5.91 11.50
N TYR A 65 2.10 7.07 12.00
CA TYR A 65 2.59 8.39 11.57
C TYR A 65 4.10 8.57 11.77
N ASP A 66 4.63 8.04 12.88
CA ASP A 66 6.03 8.16 13.25
C ASP A 66 6.91 7.03 12.72
N LEU A 67 6.31 6.07 12.01
CA LEU A 67 6.98 4.88 11.52
C LEU A 67 8.19 5.23 10.64
N TYR A 68 8.11 6.30 9.85
CA TYR A 68 9.22 6.70 8.99
C TYR A 68 10.49 7.06 9.78
N LYS A 69 10.37 7.65 10.98
CA LYS A 69 11.49 8.16 11.79
C LYS A 69 12.49 7.07 12.14
N ARG A 70 12.00 5.85 12.39
CA ARG A 70 12.82 4.69 12.76
C ARG A 70 13.22 3.81 11.57
N ASN A 71 12.74 4.10 10.37
CA ASN A 71 12.92 3.25 9.19
C ASN A 71 13.81 3.86 8.08
N PHE A 72 14.63 4.84 8.44
CA PHE A 72 15.74 5.28 7.59
C PHE A 72 16.90 4.28 7.66
N ILE A 73 17.59 4.08 6.53
CA ILE A 73 18.72 3.16 6.41
C ILE A 73 20.05 3.92 6.32
N ASN A 74 21.15 3.20 6.48
CA ASN A 74 22.49 3.67 6.15
C ASN A 74 22.85 3.32 4.70
N ILE A 75 23.71 4.15 4.08
CA ILE A 75 24.16 3.92 2.70
C ILE A 75 24.93 2.60 2.53
N ASN A 76 25.66 2.16 3.56
CA ASN A 76 26.39 0.90 3.53
C ASN A 76 25.45 -0.33 3.44
N GLN A 77 24.24 -0.25 3.99
CA GLN A 77 23.24 -1.33 3.91
C GLN A 77 22.78 -1.56 2.46
N LEU A 78 22.85 -0.55 1.58
CA LEU A 78 22.53 -0.71 0.16
C LEU A 78 23.60 -1.51 -0.60
N LEU A 79 24.86 -1.45 -0.16
CA LEU A 79 25.98 -2.20 -0.73
C LEU A 79 25.96 -3.65 -0.21
N TYR A 80 25.88 -3.79 1.11
CA TYR A 80 25.78 -5.07 1.78
C TYR A 80 24.95 -4.94 3.06
N SER A 81 23.96 -5.81 3.19
CA SER A 81 23.16 -5.94 4.40
C SER A 81 22.89 -7.41 4.62
N ARG A 82 23.26 -7.90 5.81
CA ARG A 82 23.05 -9.30 6.18
C ARG A 82 21.55 -9.58 6.16
N TRP A 83 21.17 -10.70 5.55
CA TRP A 83 19.79 -11.18 5.66
C TRP A 83 19.52 -11.74 7.04
N GLY A 84 18.39 -11.36 7.60
CA GLY A 84 17.85 -11.86 8.86
C GLY A 84 16.35 -11.63 8.92
N TYR A 85 15.72 -12.29 9.90
CA TYR A 85 14.27 -12.44 9.99
C TYR A 85 13.64 -11.55 11.06
N SER A 86 14.44 -10.87 11.88
CA SER A 86 13.90 -10.06 12.96
C SER A 86 13.20 -8.81 12.43
N PRO A 87 12.05 -8.44 13.03
CA PRO A 87 11.38 -7.18 12.71
C PRO A 87 12.25 -6.00 13.10
N ILE A 88 11.96 -4.85 12.51
CA ILE A 88 12.60 -3.58 12.88
C ILE A 88 12.00 -3.12 14.21
N VAL A 89 12.66 -3.48 15.32
CA VAL A 89 12.19 -3.13 16.68
C VAL A 89 12.47 -1.66 17.00
N ASN A 90 13.75 -1.26 16.95
CA ASN A 90 14.19 0.08 17.37
C ASN A 90 14.47 1.00 16.20
N ASN A 91 15.28 0.55 15.23
CA ASN A 91 15.57 1.29 14.01
C ASN A 91 16.07 0.38 12.88
N ALA A 92 15.87 0.79 11.63
CA ALA A 92 16.27 0.04 10.44
C ALA A 92 17.80 0.00 10.24
N LYS A 93 18.54 0.99 10.75
CA LYS A 93 20.01 1.06 10.66
C LYS A 93 20.69 -0.14 11.32
N ASN A 94 20.10 -0.64 12.40
CA ASN A 94 20.57 -1.80 13.16
C ASN A 94 19.66 -3.03 12.98
N GLY A 95 18.68 -2.95 12.07
CA GLY A 95 17.74 -4.04 11.80
C GLY A 95 18.41 -5.21 11.08
N GLU A 96 17.83 -6.40 11.23
CA GLU A 96 18.35 -7.62 10.60
C GLU A 96 17.82 -7.86 9.18
N ILE A 97 16.76 -7.17 8.76
CA ILE A 97 16.26 -7.27 7.40
C ILE A 97 17.27 -6.66 6.41
N SER A 98 17.45 -7.32 5.26
CA SER A 98 18.36 -6.80 4.25
C SER A 98 17.76 -5.63 3.46
N PHE A 99 18.52 -4.55 3.35
CA PHE A 99 18.23 -3.43 2.44
C PHE A 99 19.18 -3.40 1.24
N GLN A 100 19.87 -4.51 0.96
CA GLN A 100 20.82 -4.58 -0.14
C GLN A 100 20.10 -4.41 -1.47
N LEU A 101 20.60 -3.50 -2.33
CA LEU A 101 20.03 -3.27 -3.67
C LEU A 101 20.22 -4.47 -4.60
N GLY A 102 21.38 -5.12 -4.46
CA GLY A 102 21.81 -6.27 -5.26
C GLY A 102 23.07 -5.95 -6.08
N ILE A 103 23.95 -6.94 -6.20
CA ILE A 103 25.26 -6.75 -6.85
C ILE A 103 25.09 -6.53 -8.36
N ALA A 104 24.17 -7.27 -9.00
CA ALA A 104 23.90 -7.10 -10.44
C ALA A 104 23.41 -5.67 -10.75
N GLN A 105 22.61 -5.09 -9.87
CA GLN A 105 22.11 -3.72 -9.95
C GLN A 105 23.26 -2.72 -9.83
N TRP A 106 24.16 -2.89 -8.87
CA TRP A 106 25.35 -2.05 -8.74
C TRP A 106 26.28 -2.15 -9.94
N ILE A 107 26.53 -3.36 -10.46
CA ILE A 107 27.32 -3.59 -11.68
C ILE A 107 26.67 -2.86 -12.86
N SER A 108 25.34 -2.95 -13.01
CA SER A 108 24.61 -2.33 -14.10
C SER A 108 24.69 -0.80 -14.07
N THR A 109 24.52 -0.20 -12.87
CA THR A 109 24.65 1.25 -12.68
C THR A 109 26.10 1.71 -12.91
N ALA A 110 27.09 0.97 -12.40
CA ALA A 110 28.51 1.28 -12.62
C ALA A 110 28.92 1.16 -14.09
N ALA A 111 28.44 0.13 -14.80
CA ALA A 111 28.68 -0.04 -16.23
C ALA A 111 28.08 1.12 -17.04
N LEU A 112 26.88 1.59 -16.68
CA LEU A 112 26.27 2.75 -17.33
C LEU A 112 27.11 4.02 -17.09
N LEU A 113 27.54 4.28 -15.86
CA LEU A 113 28.43 5.40 -15.53
C LEU A 113 29.73 5.33 -16.33
N PHE A 114 30.31 4.14 -16.48
CA PHE A 114 31.51 3.93 -17.29
C PHE A 114 31.28 4.26 -18.77
N LEU A 115 30.14 3.84 -19.37
CA LEU A 115 29.78 4.19 -20.75
C LEU A 115 29.61 5.70 -20.94
N ILE A 116 29.08 6.41 -19.93
CA ILE A 116 28.96 7.87 -19.94
C ILE A 116 30.35 8.52 -19.94
N ILE A 117 31.25 8.09 -19.04
CA ILE A 117 32.62 8.61 -18.92
C ILE A 117 33.39 8.40 -20.22
N LEU A 118 33.26 7.22 -20.83
CA LEU A 118 33.87 6.89 -22.12
C LEU A 118 33.19 7.56 -23.33
N ARG A 119 32.10 8.31 -23.12
CA ARG A 119 31.29 8.96 -24.16
C ARG A 119 30.84 7.98 -25.25
N LYS A 120 30.48 6.76 -24.86
CA LYS A 120 30.03 5.67 -25.75
C LYS A 120 28.52 5.63 -25.98
N LEU A 121 27.79 6.59 -25.44
CA LEU A 121 26.34 6.71 -25.59
C LEU A 121 25.98 7.70 -26.70
N SER A 122 24.91 7.40 -27.43
CA SER A 122 24.27 8.39 -28.30
C SER A 122 23.72 9.55 -27.47
N GLN A 123 23.50 10.72 -28.07
CA GLN A 123 22.96 11.89 -27.35
C GLN A 123 21.62 11.60 -26.68
N LYS A 124 20.74 10.83 -27.35
CA LYS A 124 19.46 10.41 -26.79
C LYS A 124 19.65 9.51 -25.55
N ASN A 125 20.52 8.50 -25.65
CA ASN A 125 20.75 7.56 -24.54
C ASN A 125 21.51 8.23 -23.38
N LEU A 126 22.42 9.16 -23.67
CA LEU A 126 23.10 9.97 -22.66
C LEU A 126 22.09 10.82 -21.87
N SER A 127 21.20 11.51 -22.58
CA SER A 127 20.11 12.28 -21.96
C SER A 127 19.24 11.38 -21.09
N LEU A 128 18.74 10.25 -21.61
CA LEU A 128 17.92 9.31 -20.85
C LEU A 128 18.65 8.81 -19.59
N SER A 129 19.92 8.43 -19.73
CA SER A 129 20.75 7.93 -18.63
C SER A 129 20.87 8.94 -17.50
N PHE A 130 20.98 10.23 -17.83
CA PHE A 130 21.03 11.30 -16.83
C PHE A 130 19.74 11.36 -15.98
N TYR A 131 18.57 11.35 -16.62
CA TYR A 131 17.28 11.37 -15.90
C TYR A 131 17.09 10.11 -15.04
N ILE A 132 17.48 8.94 -15.54
CA ILE A 132 17.42 7.66 -14.82
C ILE A 132 18.36 7.69 -13.61
N LEU A 133 19.60 8.15 -13.77
CA LEU A 133 20.57 8.23 -12.67
C LEU A 133 20.15 9.25 -11.60
N ILE A 134 19.54 10.37 -11.99
CA ILE A 134 18.95 11.31 -11.03
C ILE A 134 17.80 10.63 -10.27
N SER A 135 16.90 9.95 -10.97
CA SER A 135 15.81 9.21 -10.32
C SER A 135 16.33 8.13 -9.36
N PHE A 136 17.44 7.46 -9.72
CA PHE A 136 18.12 6.48 -8.88
C PHE A 136 18.68 7.14 -7.62
N ALA A 137 19.41 8.24 -7.77
CA ALA A 137 19.99 9.00 -6.67
C ALA A 137 18.91 9.55 -5.73
N ILE A 138 17.79 10.06 -6.25
CA ILE A 138 16.65 10.53 -5.45
C ILE A 138 15.99 9.38 -4.69
N SER A 139 15.83 8.21 -5.33
CA SER A 139 15.28 7.04 -4.65
C SER A 139 16.18 6.61 -3.49
N ILE A 140 17.50 6.61 -3.67
CA ILE A 140 18.46 6.37 -2.58
C ILE A 140 18.36 7.43 -1.49
N PHE A 141 18.36 8.71 -1.87
CA PHE A 141 18.29 9.84 -0.94
C PHE A 141 17.05 9.77 -0.05
N LEU A 142 15.88 9.42 -0.61
CA LEU A 142 14.62 9.28 0.12
C LEU A 142 14.61 8.13 1.14
N MET A 143 15.56 7.20 1.08
CA MET A 143 15.75 6.15 2.10
C MET A 143 16.66 6.58 3.26
N LEU A 144 17.40 7.69 3.11
CA LEU A 144 18.34 8.19 4.10
C LEU A 144 17.66 9.23 5.02
N ASP A 145 18.13 9.33 6.26
CA ASP A 145 17.65 10.29 7.26
C ASP A 145 17.85 11.75 6.86
N PHE A 146 18.81 12.05 5.97
CA PHE A 146 18.96 13.35 5.33
C PHE A 146 17.68 13.84 4.62
N SER A 147 16.80 12.95 4.19
CA SER A 147 15.54 13.28 3.54
C SER A 147 14.37 13.52 4.51
N ALA A 148 14.60 13.49 5.83
CA ALA A 148 13.53 13.59 6.84
C ALA A 148 12.65 14.86 6.69
N PHE A 149 13.20 15.95 6.17
CA PHE A 149 12.45 17.18 5.88
C PHE A 149 11.38 17.01 4.79
N ILE A 150 11.54 16.05 3.88
CA ILE A 150 10.54 15.68 2.86
C ILE A 150 9.48 14.77 3.47
N TRP A 151 9.89 13.82 4.32
CA TRP A 151 8.99 12.86 4.94
C TRP A 151 7.99 13.50 5.89
N LYS A 152 8.44 14.44 6.72
CA LYS A 152 7.61 15.12 7.73
C LYS A 152 6.30 15.71 7.15
N PRO A 153 6.31 16.50 6.06
CA PRO A 153 5.07 16.94 5.42
C PRO A 153 4.36 15.83 4.63
N LEU A 154 5.10 14.88 4.03
CA LEU A 154 4.52 13.80 3.23
C LEU A 154 3.58 12.90 4.04
N VAL A 155 4.01 12.44 5.22
CA VAL A 155 3.21 11.53 6.08
C VAL A 155 1.94 12.15 6.64
N ARG A 156 1.85 13.49 6.66
CA ARG A 156 0.64 14.23 7.05
C ARG A 156 -0.44 14.21 5.99
N ILE A 157 -0.03 14.20 4.72
CA ILE A 157 -0.93 14.30 3.56
C ILE A 157 -1.28 12.91 3.04
N VAL A 158 -0.32 12.00 3.05
CA VAL A 158 -0.45 10.66 2.49
C VAL A 158 -0.04 9.65 3.54
N ALA A 159 -0.92 8.69 3.82
CA ALA A 159 -0.54 7.50 4.57
C ALA A 159 0.50 6.71 3.78
N VAL A 160 1.74 6.70 4.26
CA VAL A 160 2.88 5.99 3.68
C VAL A 160 3.65 5.30 4.80
N ASP A 161 4.06 4.04 4.57
CA ASP A 161 4.64 3.24 5.66
C ASP A 161 6.05 3.70 6.08
N PHE A 162 7.06 3.50 5.22
CA PHE A 162 8.46 3.78 5.61
C PHE A 162 9.42 4.04 4.43
N PRO A 163 10.55 4.74 4.69
CA PRO A 163 11.54 5.17 3.69
C PRO A 163 12.13 4.08 2.81
N PHE A 164 12.56 2.96 3.38
CA PHE A 164 13.24 1.92 2.60
C PHE A 164 12.35 1.25 1.53
N ARG A 165 11.05 1.59 1.43
CA ARG A 165 10.22 1.21 0.27
C ARG A 165 10.72 1.80 -1.05
N PHE A 166 11.52 2.86 -1.01
CA PHE A 166 12.23 3.38 -2.19
C PHE A 166 13.37 2.44 -2.69
N LEU A 167 13.61 1.31 -2.02
CA LEU A 167 14.44 0.24 -2.56
C LEU A 167 13.82 -0.36 -3.84
N LEU A 168 12.49 -0.50 -3.88
CA LEU A 168 11.77 -1.01 -5.05
C LEU A 168 12.04 -0.19 -6.34
N PRO A 169 11.78 1.14 -6.37
CA PRO A 169 12.11 1.96 -7.53
C PRO A 169 13.62 1.97 -7.79
N ALA A 170 14.49 2.03 -6.77
CA ALA A 170 15.93 1.99 -6.98
C ALA A 170 16.38 0.72 -7.72
N THR A 171 15.88 -0.46 -7.31
CA THR A 171 16.18 -1.76 -7.95
C THR A 171 15.66 -1.80 -9.38
N PHE A 172 14.44 -1.31 -9.62
CA PHE A 172 13.87 -1.20 -10.96
C PHE A 172 14.72 -0.30 -11.87
N ILE A 173 15.07 0.90 -11.42
CA ILE A 173 15.89 1.86 -12.16
C ILE A 173 17.26 1.27 -12.50
N ALA A 174 17.93 0.62 -11.54
CA ALA A 174 19.21 -0.04 -11.79
C ALA A 174 19.11 -1.17 -12.82
N SER A 175 17.96 -1.83 -12.90
CA SER A 175 17.68 -2.83 -13.96
C SER A 175 17.49 -2.16 -15.33
N VAL A 176 16.91 -0.95 -15.39
CA VAL A 176 16.85 -0.15 -16.62
C VAL A 176 18.26 0.27 -17.07
N CYS A 177 19.17 0.58 -16.14
CA CYS A 177 20.59 0.83 -16.47
C CYS A 177 21.20 -0.35 -17.23
N ALA A 178 20.91 -1.60 -16.81
CA ALA A 178 21.35 -2.80 -17.51
C ALA A 178 20.83 -2.85 -18.97
N GLY A 179 19.56 -2.50 -19.17
CA GLY A 179 18.95 -2.43 -20.49
C GLY A 179 19.64 -1.42 -21.43
N ILE A 180 20.03 -0.25 -20.92
CA ILE A 180 20.77 0.76 -21.71
C ILE A 180 22.18 0.26 -22.04
N VAL A 181 22.87 -0.35 -21.06
CA VAL A 181 24.19 -0.95 -21.29
C VAL A 181 24.12 -2.02 -22.39
N LEU A 182 23.12 -2.90 -22.34
CA LEU A 182 22.88 -3.93 -23.35
C LEU A 182 22.58 -3.34 -24.73
N ALA A 183 21.71 -2.32 -24.81
CA ALA A 183 21.36 -1.66 -26.06
C ALA A 183 22.56 -0.98 -26.75
N ASN A 184 23.58 -0.61 -25.97
CA ASN A 184 24.81 0.00 -26.45
C ASN A 184 25.99 -0.97 -26.58
N ALA A 185 25.82 -2.24 -26.21
CA ALA A 185 26.84 -3.28 -26.38
C ALA A 185 26.84 -3.87 -27.80
N ASN A 186 27.98 -4.39 -28.22
CA ASN A 186 28.10 -5.14 -29.47
C ASN A 186 27.17 -6.37 -29.45
N LYS A 187 26.49 -6.68 -30.56
CA LYS A 187 25.50 -7.77 -30.66
C LYS A 187 25.99 -9.12 -30.12
N GLY A 188 27.26 -9.48 -30.40
CA GLY A 188 27.85 -10.74 -29.91
C GLY A 188 27.97 -10.84 -28.38
N TRP A 189 28.04 -9.70 -27.69
CA TRP A 189 28.19 -9.64 -26.23
C TRP A 189 26.87 -9.47 -25.48
N GLN A 190 25.78 -9.06 -26.16
CA GLN A 190 24.50 -8.77 -25.49
C GLN A 190 23.97 -9.98 -24.71
N SER A 191 23.94 -11.16 -25.33
CA SER A 191 23.46 -12.38 -24.68
C SER A 191 24.35 -12.75 -23.49
N PHE A 192 25.67 -12.65 -23.64
CA PHE A 192 26.61 -12.93 -22.57
C PHE A 192 26.41 -12.00 -21.37
N ILE A 193 26.30 -10.68 -21.61
CA ILE A 193 26.07 -9.68 -20.55
C ILE A 193 24.74 -9.95 -19.85
N LEU A 194 23.67 -10.19 -20.60
CA LEU A 194 22.34 -10.46 -20.04
C LEU A 194 22.34 -11.72 -19.17
N ILE A 195 22.90 -12.82 -19.69
CA ILE A 195 23.01 -14.09 -18.96
C ILE A 195 23.86 -13.89 -17.70
N SER A 196 25.01 -13.24 -17.82
CA SER A 196 25.92 -13.00 -16.68
C SER A 196 25.24 -12.16 -15.59
N LEU A 197 24.60 -11.04 -15.94
CA LEU A 197 23.88 -10.21 -14.97
C LEU A 197 22.73 -10.97 -14.31
N THR A 198 22.01 -11.78 -15.08
CA THR A 198 20.93 -12.63 -14.57
C THR A 198 21.46 -13.68 -13.59
N LEU A 199 22.55 -14.37 -13.94
CA LEU A 199 23.19 -15.35 -13.06
C LEU A 199 23.72 -14.71 -11.78
N VAL A 200 24.32 -13.52 -11.85
CA VAL A 200 24.76 -12.76 -10.67
C VAL A 200 23.55 -12.38 -9.80
N ALA A 201 22.45 -11.91 -10.41
CA ALA A 201 21.23 -11.58 -9.67
C ALA A 201 20.65 -12.82 -8.96
N LEU A 202 20.53 -13.96 -9.66
CA LEU A 202 20.05 -15.21 -9.10
C LEU A 202 20.96 -15.74 -7.99
N TYR A 203 22.27 -15.75 -8.21
CA TYR A 203 23.25 -16.20 -7.23
C TYR A 203 23.21 -15.34 -5.97
N THR A 204 23.19 -14.02 -6.12
CA THR A 204 23.15 -13.11 -4.95
C THR A 204 21.82 -13.15 -4.22
N ASN A 205 20.72 -13.49 -4.90
CA ASN A 205 19.41 -13.65 -4.28
C ASN A 205 19.13 -15.05 -3.71
N ARG A 206 20.01 -16.05 -3.95
CA ARG A 206 19.79 -17.46 -3.58
C ARG A 206 19.39 -17.69 -2.11
N ASN A 207 19.93 -16.88 -1.19
CA ASN A 207 19.68 -16.99 0.25
C ASN A 207 18.32 -16.42 0.69
N HIS A 208 17.64 -15.71 -0.21
CA HIS A 208 16.32 -15.10 0.04
C HIS A 208 15.16 -15.90 -0.59
N LEU A 209 15.46 -17.02 -1.27
CA LEU A 209 14.44 -17.81 -1.98
C LEU A 209 13.71 -18.80 -1.08
N ASN A 210 14.30 -19.14 0.07
CA ASN A 210 13.78 -20.16 0.98
C ASN A 210 13.47 -19.58 2.35
N VAL A 211 12.51 -20.21 3.04
CA VAL A 211 12.31 -20.01 4.48
C VAL A 211 13.46 -20.70 5.20
N ASN A 212 14.42 -19.94 5.74
CA ASN A 212 15.60 -20.52 6.39
C ASN A 212 15.36 -20.89 7.86
N GLN A 213 14.23 -20.49 8.44
CA GLN A 213 13.86 -20.83 9.82
C GLN A 213 12.34 -20.96 9.95
N TYR A 214 11.89 -22.11 10.45
CA TYR A 214 10.51 -22.32 10.88
C TYR A 214 10.45 -22.16 12.40
N THR A 215 9.47 -21.40 12.88
CA THR A 215 9.18 -21.24 14.30
C THR A 215 7.84 -21.86 14.60
N ASN A 216 7.80 -22.74 15.60
CA ASN A 216 6.55 -23.33 16.08
C ASN A 216 6.02 -22.49 17.23
N PHE A 217 5.02 -21.68 16.94
CA PHE A 217 4.23 -20.99 17.97
C PHE A 217 2.95 -21.81 18.23
N PRO A 218 2.59 -22.07 19.49
CA PRO A 218 1.32 -22.71 19.83
C PRO A 218 0.15 -21.94 19.21
N ILE A 219 -0.87 -22.65 18.73
CA ILE A 219 -2.07 -21.98 18.22
C ILE A 219 -2.74 -21.12 19.28
N SER A 220 -2.63 -21.49 20.56
CA SER A 220 -3.08 -20.67 21.68
C SER A 220 -2.36 -19.33 21.74
N THR A 221 -1.08 -19.24 21.38
CA THR A 221 -0.38 -17.96 21.27
C THR A 221 -1.02 -17.07 20.22
N TYR A 222 -1.41 -17.64 19.08
CA TYR A 222 -2.20 -16.89 18.10
C TYR A 222 -3.57 -16.56 18.65
N LEU A 223 -4.34 -17.49 19.20
CA LEU A 223 -5.71 -17.24 19.71
C LEU A 223 -5.77 -16.28 20.93
N GLU A 224 -4.75 -16.29 21.80
CA GLU A 224 -4.64 -15.43 22.98
C GLU A 224 -4.11 -14.04 22.59
N LEU A 225 -3.12 -13.94 21.68
CA LEU A 225 -2.69 -12.67 21.08
C LEU A 225 -3.76 -12.10 20.12
N GLU A 226 -4.57 -12.97 19.51
CA GLU A 226 -5.73 -12.70 18.64
C GLU A 226 -7.03 -12.58 19.42
N THR A 227 -7.00 -12.16 20.69
CA THR A 227 -8.16 -11.53 21.33
C THR A 227 -8.50 -10.13 20.71
N GLU A 228 -8.34 -10.05 19.38
CA GLU A 228 -8.73 -9.01 18.42
C GLU A 228 -8.01 -7.65 18.55
N ILE A 229 -6.71 -7.60 18.22
CA ILE A 229 -5.93 -6.34 18.16
C ILE A 229 -5.99 -5.67 16.77
N THR A 230 -6.96 -6.02 15.91
CA THR A 230 -7.10 -5.53 14.52
C THR A 230 -6.06 -6.09 13.54
N THR A 231 -6.34 -6.00 12.22
CA THR A 231 -5.46 -6.51 11.14
C THR A 231 -4.30 -5.58 10.80
N ASN A 232 -3.98 -4.61 11.66
CA ASN A 232 -2.97 -3.60 11.40
C ASN A 232 -2.11 -3.37 12.66
N THR A 233 -0.90 -2.83 12.48
CA THR A 233 0.14 -2.86 13.53
C THR A 233 -0.08 -1.81 14.61
N PHE A 234 -0.66 -0.66 14.27
CA PHE A 234 -0.79 0.50 15.16
C PHE A 234 -2.24 0.90 15.42
N ASN A 235 -3.20 0.06 15.07
CA ASN A 235 -4.63 0.37 15.14
C ASN A 235 -5.00 1.57 14.24
N GLU A 236 -4.20 1.84 13.20
CA GLU A 236 -4.31 3.04 12.39
C GLU A 236 -5.62 3.11 11.59
N TYR A 237 -6.21 1.97 11.25
CA TYR A 237 -7.49 1.90 10.55
C TYR A 237 -8.70 1.75 11.49
N LEU A 238 -8.50 1.81 12.81
CA LEU A 238 -9.65 1.85 13.71
C LEU A 238 -10.49 3.10 13.47
N PRO A 239 -11.82 3.03 13.66
CA PRO A 239 -12.67 4.22 13.69
C PRO A 239 -12.12 5.24 14.69
N LEU A 240 -12.26 6.52 14.34
CA LEU A 240 -11.70 7.62 15.13
C LEU A 240 -12.16 7.60 16.61
N GLN A 241 -13.42 7.21 16.84
CA GLN A 241 -14.05 7.15 18.17
C GLN A 241 -13.81 5.85 18.93
N ALA A 242 -13.20 4.84 18.31
CA ALA A 242 -12.99 3.53 18.94
C ALA A 242 -12.04 3.64 20.15
N ASP A 243 -12.43 3.12 21.32
CA ASP A 243 -11.55 3.05 22.48
C ASP A 243 -10.57 1.87 22.35
N THR A 244 -9.27 2.15 22.24
CA THR A 244 -8.23 1.12 22.13
C THR A 244 -8.09 0.28 23.41
N LYS A 245 -8.63 0.73 24.55
CA LYS A 245 -8.65 -0.04 25.80
C LYS A 245 -9.54 -1.28 25.73
N LEU A 246 -10.38 -1.41 24.70
CA LEU A 246 -11.17 -2.61 24.46
C LEU A 246 -10.40 -3.70 23.71
N LEU A 247 -9.28 -3.36 23.07
CA LEU A 247 -8.45 -4.33 22.35
C LEU A 247 -7.73 -5.25 23.33
N GLY A 248 -7.51 -6.51 22.93
CA GLY A 248 -6.78 -7.50 23.72
C GLY A 248 -7.51 -7.93 25.01
N LYS A 249 -8.82 -7.68 25.10
CA LYS A 249 -9.71 -8.19 26.15
C LYS A 249 -10.59 -9.29 25.58
N PRO A 250 -11.10 -10.22 26.43
CA PRO A 250 -12.10 -11.19 26.01
C PRO A 250 -13.26 -10.48 25.31
N TRP A 251 -13.50 -10.88 24.07
CA TRP A 251 -14.51 -10.28 23.22
C TRP A 251 -15.91 -10.64 23.73
N ASN A 252 -16.74 -9.63 23.96
CA ASN A 252 -18.17 -9.81 24.19
C ASN A 252 -18.93 -9.18 23.01
N GLU A 253 -19.77 -9.96 22.35
CA GLU A 253 -20.56 -9.53 21.18
C GLU A 253 -21.56 -8.44 21.52
N VAL A 254 -21.98 -8.40 22.79
CA VAL A 254 -22.84 -7.36 23.35
C VAL A 254 -22.42 -7.09 24.79
N GLN A 255 -22.44 -5.81 25.16
CA GLN A 255 -22.37 -5.39 26.55
C GLN A 255 -23.70 -4.76 26.97
N GLY A 256 -24.21 -5.18 28.11
CA GLY A 256 -25.41 -4.65 28.74
C GLY A 256 -25.81 -5.49 29.94
N GLU A 257 -26.64 -4.93 30.82
CA GLU A 257 -27.05 -5.61 32.05
C GLU A 257 -28.07 -6.72 31.77
N LYS A 258 -27.82 -7.91 32.33
CA LYS A 258 -28.74 -9.07 32.31
C LYS A 258 -29.18 -9.48 30.89
N LEU A 259 -28.26 -9.41 29.95
CA LEU A 259 -28.46 -9.87 28.58
C LEU A 259 -27.95 -11.30 28.40
N SER A 260 -28.73 -12.11 27.68
CA SER A 260 -28.24 -13.40 27.18
C SER A 260 -28.23 -13.39 25.66
N VAL A 261 -27.12 -13.85 25.07
CA VAL A 261 -26.87 -13.85 23.63
C VAL A 261 -26.90 -15.29 23.13
N SER A 262 -27.58 -15.53 22.02
CA SER A 262 -27.63 -16.82 21.33
C SER A 262 -27.62 -16.64 19.80
N ASN A 263 -27.44 -17.73 19.05
CA ASN A 263 -27.50 -17.74 17.58
C ASN A 263 -26.57 -16.74 16.88
N LEU A 264 -25.36 -16.53 17.43
CA LEU A 264 -24.37 -15.63 16.86
C LEU A 264 -23.95 -16.05 15.45
N LYS A 265 -24.00 -15.10 14.51
CA LYS A 265 -23.49 -15.21 13.14
C LYS A 265 -22.63 -14.00 12.83
N ARG A 266 -21.41 -14.27 12.37
CA ARG A 266 -20.45 -13.25 11.92
C ARG A 266 -20.07 -13.53 10.47
N ALA A 267 -20.17 -12.50 9.63
CA ALA A 267 -19.65 -12.48 8.27
C ALA A 267 -19.01 -11.11 7.99
N THR A 268 -18.35 -10.97 6.84
CA THR A 268 -17.60 -9.76 6.48
C THR A 268 -18.43 -8.47 6.54
N ASN A 269 -19.74 -8.54 6.27
CA ASN A 269 -20.64 -7.40 6.27
C ASN A 269 -21.83 -7.55 7.23
N LEU A 270 -21.80 -8.53 8.14
CA LEU A 270 -22.93 -8.91 8.98
C LEU A 270 -22.47 -9.35 10.36
N LEU A 271 -23.07 -8.77 11.40
CA LEU A 271 -23.07 -9.30 12.75
C LEU A 271 -24.55 -9.51 13.16
N SER A 272 -24.94 -10.72 13.53
CA SER A 272 -26.31 -11.03 13.93
C SER A 272 -26.33 -11.97 15.12
N PHE A 273 -27.26 -11.77 16.03
CA PHE A 273 -27.45 -12.59 17.22
C PHE A 273 -28.85 -12.37 17.80
N ASP A 274 -29.34 -13.35 18.54
CA ASP A 274 -30.58 -13.22 19.32
C ASP A 274 -30.23 -12.79 20.74
N LEU A 275 -30.93 -11.77 21.21
CA LEU A 275 -30.69 -11.13 22.50
C LEU A 275 -31.97 -11.20 23.31
N ASN A 276 -31.89 -11.79 24.50
CA ASN A 276 -32.99 -11.83 25.45
C ASN A 276 -32.72 -10.87 26.60
N ALA A 277 -33.59 -9.87 26.74
CA ALA A 277 -33.53 -8.83 27.75
C ALA A 277 -34.68 -9.00 28.76
N ALA A 278 -34.33 -9.15 30.04
CA ALA A 278 -35.32 -9.34 31.10
C ALA A 278 -36.16 -8.09 31.41
N LYS A 279 -35.70 -6.90 30.99
CA LYS A 279 -36.38 -5.60 31.04
C LYS A 279 -35.84 -4.72 29.92
N GLU A 280 -36.56 -3.66 29.56
CA GLU A 280 -36.04 -2.64 28.64
C GLU A 280 -34.67 -2.13 29.13
N THR A 281 -33.67 -2.22 28.26
CA THR A 281 -32.28 -1.87 28.59
C THR A 281 -31.54 -1.33 27.36
N THR A 282 -30.36 -0.76 27.60
CA THR A 282 -29.45 -0.34 26.53
C THR A 282 -28.36 -1.38 26.36
N ALA A 283 -28.17 -1.82 25.12
CA ALA A 283 -27.13 -2.75 24.73
C ALA A 283 -26.12 -2.04 23.81
N SER A 284 -24.84 -2.35 23.97
CA SER A 284 -23.77 -1.92 23.05
C SER A 284 -23.21 -3.13 22.32
N SER A 285 -23.07 -3.05 21.00
CA SER A 285 -22.45 -4.11 20.21
C SER A 285 -20.96 -4.23 20.50
N GLY A 286 -20.40 -5.43 20.42
CA GLY A 286 -18.95 -5.66 20.50
C GLY A 286 -18.17 -5.02 19.35
N GLN A 287 -18.83 -4.71 18.23
CA GLN A 287 -18.21 -4.06 17.08
C GLN A 287 -18.18 -2.53 17.22
N PHE A 288 -17.05 -1.91 16.86
CA PHE A 288 -16.97 -0.46 16.73
C PHE A 288 -17.82 0.05 15.57
N TYR A 289 -18.34 1.27 15.74
CA TYR A 289 -19.07 1.95 14.69
C TYR A 289 -18.13 2.43 13.58
N PHE A 290 -18.51 2.20 12.32
CA PHE A 290 -17.90 2.77 11.13
C PHE A 290 -19.00 3.18 10.12
N PRO A 291 -18.83 4.28 9.38
CA PRO A 291 -19.83 4.76 8.43
C PRO A 291 -20.28 3.69 7.43
N GLY A 292 -21.60 3.48 7.33
CA GLY A 292 -22.22 2.48 6.45
C GLY A 292 -22.87 1.31 7.20
N GLN A 293 -22.75 1.22 8.52
CA GLN A 293 -23.49 0.25 9.31
C GLN A 293 -24.95 0.67 9.53
N THR A 294 -25.86 -0.29 9.43
CA THR A 294 -27.29 -0.16 9.73
C THR A 294 -27.69 -1.21 10.76
N LEU A 295 -28.40 -0.78 11.80
CA LEU A 295 -28.91 -1.64 12.84
C LEU A 295 -30.36 -2.04 12.54
N TYR A 296 -30.65 -3.33 12.71
CA TYR A 296 -31.98 -3.90 12.62
C TYR A 296 -32.32 -4.61 13.93
N LEU A 297 -33.54 -4.39 14.41
CA LEU A 297 -34.17 -5.12 15.50
C LEU A 297 -35.42 -5.80 14.94
N ASP A 298 -35.50 -7.13 14.99
CA ASP A 298 -36.58 -7.93 14.41
C ASP A 298 -36.90 -7.55 12.95
N ASN A 299 -35.84 -7.44 12.14
CA ASN A 299 -35.87 -7.02 10.74
C ASN A 299 -36.35 -5.58 10.46
N LYS A 300 -36.59 -4.76 11.48
CA LYS A 300 -36.91 -3.33 11.34
C LYS A 300 -35.67 -2.49 11.59
N VAL A 301 -35.44 -1.49 10.74
CA VAL A 301 -34.36 -0.52 10.96
C VAL A 301 -34.67 0.27 12.22
N VAL A 302 -33.70 0.37 13.11
CA VAL A 302 -33.78 1.16 14.34
C VAL A 302 -32.61 2.13 14.42
N ASP A 303 -32.86 3.29 15.01
CA ASP A 303 -31.80 4.26 15.29
C ASP A 303 -30.89 3.76 16.40
N PHE A 304 -29.64 4.19 16.37
CA PHE A 304 -28.64 3.87 17.37
C PHE A 304 -27.83 5.13 17.72
N SER A 305 -27.21 5.11 18.88
CA SER A 305 -26.20 6.08 19.30
C SER A 305 -24.82 5.42 19.32
N ILE A 306 -23.78 6.23 19.46
CA ILE A 306 -22.42 5.73 19.65
C ILE A 306 -22.10 5.88 21.13
N ASP A 307 -21.72 4.79 21.79
CA ASP A 307 -21.34 4.85 23.20
C ASP A 307 -19.97 5.51 23.40
N LYS A 308 -19.60 5.70 24.67
CA LYS A 308 -18.32 6.32 25.06
C LYS A 308 -17.08 5.55 24.55
N GLU A 309 -17.24 4.30 24.14
CA GLU A 309 -16.17 3.42 23.67
C GLU A 309 -16.14 3.32 22.13
N GLY A 310 -17.05 4.03 21.43
CA GLY A 310 -17.10 4.08 19.97
C GLY A 310 -17.89 2.94 19.34
N ARG A 311 -18.80 2.29 20.08
CA ARG A 311 -19.59 1.15 19.60
C ARG A 311 -21.04 1.54 19.31
N ILE A 312 -21.72 0.74 18.49
CA ILE A 312 -23.16 0.91 18.23
C ILE A 312 -23.93 0.58 19.51
N SER A 313 -24.69 1.55 20.02
CA SER A 313 -25.50 1.44 21.24
C SER A 313 -26.97 1.65 20.90
N PHE A 314 -27.83 0.78 21.41
CA PHE A 314 -29.24 0.75 21.04
C PHE A 314 -30.10 0.25 22.20
N LYS A 315 -31.37 0.67 22.20
CA LYS A 315 -32.35 0.20 23.16
C LYS A 315 -32.91 -1.14 22.71
N VAL A 316 -33.05 -2.06 23.67
CA VAL A 316 -33.72 -3.35 23.48
C VAL A 316 -34.93 -3.38 24.41
N PRO A 317 -36.14 -3.58 23.88
CA PRO A 317 -37.33 -3.86 24.69
C PRO A 317 -37.19 -5.15 25.50
N GLU A 318 -38.09 -5.34 26.46
CA GLU A 318 -38.20 -6.60 27.19
C GLU A 318 -38.63 -7.74 26.25
N GLY A 319 -37.92 -8.87 26.34
CA GLY A 319 -38.18 -10.06 25.53
C GLY A 319 -36.98 -10.51 24.70
N THR A 320 -37.23 -11.44 23.79
CA THR A 320 -36.21 -11.96 22.86
C THR A 320 -36.33 -11.26 21.52
N HIS A 321 -35.24 -10.67 21.06
CA HIS A 321 -35.16 -9.92 19.82
C HIS A 321 -33.97 -10.37 18.99
N THR A 322 -34.15 -10.43 17.68
CA THR A 322 -33.03 -10.66 16.76
C THR A 322 -32.39 -9.31 16.41
N VAL A 323 -31.12 -9.17 16.79
CA VAL A 323 -30.30 -8.00 16.44
C VAL A 323 -29.47 -8.33 15.21
N MET A 324 -29.39 -7.37 14.30
CA MET A 324 -28.60 -7.51 13.09
C MET A 324 -27.95 -6.18 12.70
N ILE A 325 -26.63 -6.16 12.64
CA ILE A 325 -25.82 -5.03 12.19
C ILE A 325 -25.29 -5.39 10.81
N LYS A 326 -25.70 -4.66 9.78
CA LYS A 326 -25.23 -4.84 8.40
C LYS A 326 -24.39 -3.68 7.95
N TYR A 327 -23.24 -3.96 7.36
CA TYR A 327 -22.51 -2.98 6.57
C TYR A 327 -23.12 -2.87 5.17
N GLN A 328 -23.54 -1.67 4.79
CA GLN A 328 -24.08 -1.34 3.49
C GLN A 328 -23.16 -0.37 2.77
N GLU A 329 -23.06 -0.53 1.45
CA GLU A 329 -22.30 0.41 0.63
C GLU A 329 -22.94 1.79 0.68
N THR A 330 -22.15 2.77 1.11
CA THR A 330 -22.55 4.17 1.09
C THR A 330 -22.69 4.65 -0.36
N PRO A 331 -23.45 5.75 -0.60
CA PRO A 331 -23.53 6.35 -1.93
C PRO A 331 -22.17 6.66 -2.56
N LEU A 332 -21.19 7.05 -1.73
CA LEU A 332 -19.82 7.32 -2.14
C LEU A 332 -19.13 6.05 -2.67
N ILE A 333 -19.28 4.91 -2.01
CA ILE A 333 -18.71 3.63 -2.47
C ILE A 333 -19.38 3.20 -3.79
N LYS A 334 -20.71 3.32 -3.88
CA LYS A 334 -21.45 2.99 -5.11
C LYS A 334 -21.01 3.85 -6.30
N LEU A 335 -20.83 5.16 -6.10
CA LEU A 335 -20.30 6.07 -7.11
C LEU A 335 -18.88 5.68 -7.51
N SER A 336 -18.02 5.39 -6.54
CA SER A 336 -16.62 5.02 -6.76
C SER A 336 -16.49 3.75 -7.62
N LYS A 337 -17.31 2.73 -7.33
CA LYS A 337 -17.40 1.51 -8.14
C LYS A 337 -17.91 1.78 -9.56
N SER A 338 -18.92 2.65 -9.69
CA SER A 338 -19.47 3.04 -10.99
C SER A 338 -18.43 3.75 -11.86
N LEU A 339 -17.64 4.66 -11.28
CA LEU A 339 -16.52 5.32 -11.95
C LEU A 339 -15.43 4.34 -12.40
N THR A 340 -15.11 3.34 -11.57
CA THR A 340 -14.20 2.25 -11.97
C THR A 340 -14.72 1.48 -13.17
N ILE A 341 -16.00 1.11 -13.18
CA ILE A 341 -16.62 0.41 -14.31
C ILE A 341 -16.54 1.26 -15.59
N ILE A 342 -16.87 2.56 -15.51
CA ILE A 342 -16.76 3.49 -16.64
C ILE A 342 -15.30 3.57 -17.13
N GLY A 343 -14.33 3.66 -16.22
CA GLY A 343 -12.90 3.68 -16.54
C GLY A 343 -12.44 2.40 -17.27
N ILE A 344 -12.90 1.23 -16.82
CA ILE A 344 -12.59 -0.05 -17.46
C ILE A 344 -13.18 -0.11 -18.87
N PHE A 345 -14.45 0.28 -19.06
CA PHE A 345 -15.06 0.31 -20.39
C PHE A 345 -14.36 1.30 -21.33
N LEU A 346 -13.98 2.48 -20.82
CA LEU A 346 -13.23 3.46 -21.59
C LEU A 346 -11.86 2.93 -22.01
N MET A 347 -11.14 2.25 -21.11
CA MET A 347 -9.86 1.61 -21.43
C MET A 347 -10.02 0.54 -22.51
N ILE A 348 -11.00 -0.35 -22.36
CA ILE A 348 -11.30 -1.40 -23.34
C ILE A 348 -11.62 -0.78 -24.70
N PHE A 349 -12.47 0.25 -24.74
CA PHE A 349 -12.80 0.99 -25.96
C PHE A 349 -11.56 1.59 -26.64
N LEU A 350 -10.66 2.22 -25.87
CA LEU A 350 -9.42 2.80 -26.39
C LEU A 350 -8.49 1.72 -26.95
N LEU A 351 -8.37 0.56 -26.29
CA LEU A 351 -7.59 -0.58 -26.77
C LEU A 351 -8.14 -1.15 -28.08
N PHE A 352 -9.47 -1.27 -28.22
CA PHE A 352 -10.10 -1.69 -29.48
C PHE A 352 -9.89 -0.68 -30.60
N LYS A 353 -9.99 0.62 -30.31
CA LYS A 353 -9.71 1.66 -31.30
C LYS A 353 -8.25 1.58 -31.77
N ALA A 354 -7.30 1.45 -30.85
CA ALA A 354 -5.88 1.34 -31.15
C ALA A 354 -5.56 0.12 -32.04
N SER A 355 -6.14 -1.06 -31.75
CA SER A 355 -5.92 -2.27 -32.56
C SER A 355 -6.49 -2.15 -33.97
N LYS A 356 -7.65 -1.49 -34.14
CA LYS A 356 -8.25 -1.24 -35.46
C LYS A 356 -7.46 -0.24 -36.30
N PHE A 357 -6.80 0.74 -35.68
CA PHE A 357 -5.87 1.66 -36.36
C PHE A 357 -4.57 0.98 -36.79
N SER A 358 -4.03 0.06 -35.99
CA SER A 358 -2.85 -0.73 -36.35
C SER A 358 -3.10 -1.65 -37.56
N LYS A 359 -4.28 -2.28 -37.64
CA LYS A 359 -4.66 -3.16 -38.76
C LYS A 359 -4.95 -2.43 -40.08
N ARG A 360 -5.19 -1.11 -40.06
CA ARG A 360 -5.45 -0.30 -41.27
C ARG A 360 -4.18 0.29 -41.91
N LYS A 361 -3.00 0.01 -41.35
CA LYS A 361 -1.70 0.50 -41.83
C LYS A 361 -0.90 -0.52 -42.66
N PHE A 362 -1.54 -1.60 -43.10
CA PHE A 362 -0.98 -2.57 -44.04
C PHE A 362 -1.81 -2.60 -45.31
#